data_AF-A0AA43DC17-F1
#
_entry.id   AF-A0AA43DC17-F1
#
_cell.length_a   1.000
_cell.length_b   1.000
_cell.length_c   1.000
_cell.angle_alpha   90.00
_cell.angle_beta   90.00
_cell.angle_gamma   90.00
#
_symmetry.space_group_name_H-M   'P 1'
#
loop_
_entity.id
_entity.type
_entity.pdbx_description
1 polymer ?
#
loop_
_entity_poly.entity_id
_entity_poly.type
_entity_poly.pdbx_seq_one_letter_code
_entity_poly.pdbx_strand_id
1 'polypeptide(L)'
;MKLLRKFSKQILTGLVIVGLGGSLLIGEKFLELIFLSILCTAGAGIFIWLGIVYIVGVIGLAVYNLIRKAWSDTDAEAKGSPAPAVKMSSHDIALSNYIRVARAAGNPDLNIRQRLVENGWNPQKVDDALRLST
;
A
#
# COMPACT_ATOMS: atom_id res chain seq x y z
N MET A 1 -0.82 22.52 21.18
CA MET A 1 -0.68 21.77 22.46
C MET A 1 -1.48 22.33 23.64
N LYS A 2 -1.61 23.66 23.85
CA LYS A 2 -2.36 24.22 25.00
C LYS A 2 -3.88 23.90 24.98
N LEU A 3 -4.50 23.79 23.80
CA LEU A 3 -5.93 23.42 23.67
C LEU A 3 -6.21 21.98 24.10
N LEU A 4 -5.37 21.02 23.70
CA LEU A 4 -5.52 19.60 24.05
C LEU A 4 -5.51 19.36 25.57
N ARG A 5 -4.67 20.11 26.31
CA ARG A 5 -4.63 20.03 27.79
C ARG A 5 -5.88 20.60 28.46
N LYS A 6 -6.50 21.63 27.88
CA LYS A 6 -7.76 22.17 28.40
C LYS A 6 -8.93 21.21 28.17
N PHE A 7 -9.00 20.64 26.97
CA PHE A 7 -10.02 19.64 26.62
C PHE A 7 -9.93 18.39 27.50
N SER A 8 -8.72 17.86 27.70
CA SER A 8 -8.48 16.71 28.58
C SER A 8 -8.96 16.96 30.01
N LYS A 9 -8.67 18.14 30.58
CA LYS A 9 -9.12 18.48 31.94
C LYS A 9 -10.64 18.56 32.03
N GLN A 10 -11.32 19.19 31.07
CA GLN A 10 -12.78 19.30 31.10
C GLN A 10 -13.48 17.95 30.98
N ILE A 11 -12.98 17.05 30.13
CA ILE A 11 -13.52 15.69 30.00
C ILE A 11 -13.31 14.89 31.30
N LEU A 12 -12.13 15.02 31.92
CA LEU A 12 -11.82 14.31 33.16
C LEU A 12 -12.72 14.76 34.32
N THR A 13 -12.95 16.07 34.47
CA THR A 13 -13.83 16.57 35.54
C THR A 13 -15.27 16.13 35.32
N GLY A 14 -15.76 16.15 34.07
CA GLY A 14 -17.10 15.67 33.74
C GLY A 14 -17.28 14.18 34.03
N LEU A 15 -16.29 13.35 33.68
CA LEU A 15 -16.31 11.90 33.94
C LEU A 15 -16.37 11.60 35.44
N VAL A 16 -15.60 12.32 36.25
CA VAL A 16 -15.56 12.14 37.71
C VAL A 16 -16.89 12.54 38.36
N ILE A 17 -17.49 13.67 37.96
CA ILE A 17 -18.77 14.13 38.50
C ILE A 17 -19.90 13.16 38.15
N VAL A 18 -19.98 12.73 36.89
CA VAL A 18 -21.00 11.77 36.44
C VAL A 18 -20.79 10.40 37.09
N GLY A 19 -19.53 9.95 37.24
CA GLY A 19 -19.20 8.68 37.87
C GLY A 19 -19.55 8.63 39.36
N LEU A 20 -19.20 9.67 40.13
CA LEU A 20 -19.54 9.78 41.55
C LEU A 20 -21.03 9.98 41.78
N GLY A 21 -21.66 10.88 41.02
CA GLY A 21 -23.09 11.14 41.13
C GLY A 21 -23.95 9.93 40.75
N GLY A 22 -23.56 9.20 39.70
CA GLY A 22 -24.29 8.01 39.27
C GLY A 22 -24.10 6.79 40.17
N SER A 23 -22.91 6.60 40.74
CA SER A 23 -22.67 5.50 41.70
C SER A 23 -23.48 5.66 42.98
N LEU A 24 -23.73 6.91 43.43
CA LEU A 24 -24.50 7.18 44.64
C LEU A 24 -26.01 6.96 44.47
N LEU A 25 -26.53 7.12 43.26
CA LEU A 25 -27.97 7.07 42.97
C LEU A 25 -28.46 5.69 42.51
N ILE A 26 -27.63 4.93 41.79
CA ILE A 26 -28.05 3.73 41.04
C ILE A 26 -27.45 2.44 41.63
N GLY A 27 -26.41 2.54 42.48
CA GLY A 27 -25.79 1.38 43.13
C GLY A 27 -25.11 0.42 42.12
N GLU A 28 -25.21 -0.88 42.38
CA GLU A 28 -24.45 -1.94 41.66
C GLU A 28 -24.78 -2.04 40.16
N LYS A 29 -25.96 -1.57 39.76
CA LYS A 29 -26.44 -1.59 38.35
C LYS A 29 -25.87 -0.46 37.48
N PHE A 30 -25.20 0.52 38.09
CA PHE A 30 -24.66 1.67 37.38
C PHE A 30 -23.56 1.29 36.38
N LEU A 31 -22.72 0.33 36.77
CA LEU A 31 -21.59 -0.14 35.97
C LEU A 31 -22.07 -0.79 34.67
N GLU A 32 -23.12 -1.61 34.76
CA GLU A 32 -23.74 -2.30 33.62
C GLU A 32 -24.30 -1.29 32.59
N LEU A 33 -24.93 -0.21 33.06
CA LEU A 33 -25.45 0.87 32.22
C LEU A 33 -24.33 1.68 31.53
N ILE A 34 -23.23 1.96 32.23
CA ILE A 34 -22.07 2.63 31.63
C ILE A 34 -21.45 1.78 30.54
N PHE A 35 -21.23 0.49 30.79
CA PHE A 35 -20.66 -0.41 29.79
C PHE A 35 -21.55 -0.52 28.56
N LEU A 36 -22.87 -0.61 28.74
CA LEU A 36 -23.82 -0.64 27.63
C LEU A 36 -23.79 0.66 26.81
N SER A 37 -23.70 1.81 27.48
CA SER A 37 -23.59 3.11 26.83
C SER A 37 -22.27 3.26 26.05
N ILE A 38 -21.15 2.87 26.65
CA ILE A 38 -19.84 2.88 25.98
C ILE A 38 -19.87 1.93 24.77
N LEU A 39 -20.42 0.72 24.91
CA LEU A 39 -20.52 -0.23 23.82
C LEU A 39 -21.38 0.31 22.67
N CYS A 40 -22.50 0.97 22.99
CA CYS A 40 -23.38 1.63 22.02
C CYS A 40 -22.65 2.78 21.29
N THR A 41 -21.98 3.65 22.04
CA THR A 41 -21.34 4.85 21.49
C THR A 41 -20.07 4.51 20.71
N ALA A 42 -19.25 3.59 21.23
CA ALA A 42 -18.04 3.10 20.58
C ALA A 42 -18.39 2.21 19.38
N GLY A 43 -19.41 1.36 19.51
CA GLY A 43 -19.90 0.51 18.42
C GLY A 43 -20.39 1.33 17.24
N ALA A 44 -21.36 2.22 17.48
CA ALA A 44 -21.87 3.11 16.42
C ALA A 44 -20.78 4.02 15.84
N GLY A 45 -19.89 4.54 16.70
CA GLY A 45 -18.75 5.35 16.28
C GLY A 45 -17.79 4.60 15.33
N ILE A 46 -17.52 3.32 15.61
CA ILE A 46 -16.67 2.47 14.77
C ILE A 46 -17.27 2.28 13.37
N PHE A 47 -18.58 2.03 13.26
CA PHE A 47 -19.23 1.86 11.96
C PHE A 47 -19.15 3.14 11.10
N ILE A 48 -19.39 4.30 11.71
CA ILE A 48 -19.28 5.59 11.02
C ILE A 48 -17.83 5.84 10.58
N TRP A 49 -16.87 5.58 11.47
CA TRP A 49 -15.44 5.75 11.17
C TRP A 49 -14.98 4.84 10.03
N LEU A 50 -15.35 3.55 10.07
CA LEU A 50 -15.07 2.60 9.01
C LEU A 50 -15.68 3.03 7.67
N GLY A 51 -16.92 3.54 7.68
CA GLY A 51 -17.56 4.09 6.49
C GLY A 51 -16.76 5.25 5.88
N ILE A 52 -16.30 6.18 6.71
CA ILE A 52 -15.48 7.33 6.26
C ILE A 52 -14.16 6.82 5.66
N VAL A 53 -13.43 5.94 6.35
CA VAL A 53 -12.15 5.39 5.87
C VAL A 53 -12.33 4.66 4.55
N TYR A 54 -13.41 3.88 4.42
CA TYR A 54 -13.73 3.17 3.18
C TYR A 54 -13.99 4.14 2.02
N ILE A 55 -14.83 5.16 2.23
CA ILE A 55 -15.13 6.16 1.20
C ILE A 55 -13.86 6.91 0.76
N VAL A 56 -13.04 7.34 1.72
CA VAL A 56 -11.77 8.03 1.43
C VAL A 56 -10.81 7.11 0.66
N GLY A 57 -10.74 5.83 1.03
CA GLY A 57 -9.92 4.83 0.31
C GLY A 57 -10.37 4.63 -1.13
N VAL A 58 -11.68 4.47 -1.37
CA VAL A 58 -12.26 4.31 -2.72
C VAL A 58 -12.00 5.54 -3.58
N ILE A 59 -12.20 6.75 -3.03
CA ILE A 59 -11.94 8.00 -3.75
C ILE A 59 -10.44 8.12 -4.07
N GLY A 60 -9.57 7.83 -3.11
CA GLY A 60 -8.12 7.85 -3.33
C GLY A 60 -7.68 6.89 -4.43
N LEU A 61 -8.24 5.67 -4.45
CA LEU A 61 -7.95 4.69 -5.49
C LEU A 61 -8.47 5.14 -6.88
N ALA A 62 -9.66 5.73 -6.93
CA ALA A 62 -10.22 6.28 -8.17
C ALA A 62 -9.33 7.41 -8.73
N VAL A 63 -8.89 8.34 -7.87
CA VAL A 63 -7.98 9.43 -8.24
C VAL A 63 -6.64 8.85 -8.72
N TYR A 64 -6.07 7.88 -8.00
CA TYR A 64 -4.83 7.22 -8.39
C TYR A 64 -4.93 6.57 -9.77
N ASN A 65 -6.03 5.87 -10.05
CA ASN A 65 -6.27 5.23 -11.34
C ASN A 65 -6.43 6.25 -12.48
N LEU A 66 -7.09 7.38 -12.22
CA LEU A 66 -7.21 8.48 -13.21
C LEU A 66 -5.86 9.10 -13.54
N ILE A 67 -5.04 9.39 -12.52
CA ILE A 67 -3.70 9.95 -12.70
C ILE A 67 -2.83 8.96 -13.48
N ARG A 68 -2.83 7.68 -13.09
CA ARG A 68 -2.08 6.62 -13.78
C ARG A 68 -2.47 6.52 -15.25
N LYS A 69 -3.77 6.61 -15.56
CA LYS A 69 -4.27 6.59 -16.94
C LYS A 69 -3.80 7.80 -17.73
N ALA A 70 -3.95 9.00 -17.18
CA ALA A 70 -3.52 10.24 -17.83
C ALA A 70 -2.01 10.26 -18.15
N TRP A 71 -1.19 9.69 -17.27
CA TRP A 71 0.26 9.61 -17.48
C TRP A 71 0.62 8.54 -18.52
N SER A 72 -0.07 7.40 -18.53
CA SER A 72 0.14 6.35 -19.54
C SER A 72 -0.20 6.81 -20.96
N ASP A 73 -1.21 7.67 -21.13
CA ASP A 73 -1.61 8.18 -22.44
C ASP A 73 -0.61 9.25 -22.96
N THR A 74 -0.01 10.03 -22.07
CA THR A 74 1.01 11.04 -22.42
C THR A 74 2.31 10.40 -22.95
N ASP A 75 2.70 9.24 -22.41
CA ASP A 75 3.86 8.49 -22.91
C ASP A 75 3.59 7.80 -24.26
N ALA A 76 2.32 7.55 -24.59
CA ALA A 76 1.91 6.91 -25.84
C ALA A 76 1.93 7.88 -27.04
N GLU A 77 1.61 9.17 -26.83
CA GLU A 77 1.69 10.19 -27.89
C GLU A 77 3.11 10.72 -28.13
N ALA A 78 4.02 10.64 -27.14
CA ALA A 78 5.42 11.06 -27.30
C ALA A 78 6.28 10.08 -28.12
N LYS A 79 5.80 8.84 -28.35
CA LYS A 79 6.48 7.84 -29.19
C LYS A 79 5.72 7.65 -30.50
N GLY A 80 6.00 8.53 -31.45
CA GLY A 80 5.64 8.31 -32.84
C GLY A 80 6.13 6.94 -33.32
N SER A 81 5.24 6.26 -34.05
CA SER A 81 5.44 5.00 -34.76
C SER A 81 5.38 3.72 -33.90
N PRO A 82 4.40 2.82 -34.13
CA PRO A 82 4.40 1.50 -33.52
C PRO A 82 5.48 0.66 -34.22
N ALA A 83 6.68 0.65 -33.66
CA ALA A 83 7.57 -0.49 -33.87
C ALA A 83 6.77 -1.74 -33.47
N PRO A 84 6.74 -2.81 -34.29
CA PRO A 84 5.93 -3.98 -34.00
C PRO A 84 6.31 -4.47 -32.61
N ALA A 85 5.33 -4.46 -31.70
CA ALA A 85 5.48 -5.03 -30.38
C ALA A 85 5.72 -6.52 -30.59
N VAL A 86 6.98 -6.90 -30.74
CA VAL A 86 7.45 -8.26 -30.59
C VAL A 86 6.89 -8.67 -29.25
N LYS A 87 5.95 -9.62 -29.25
CA LYS A 87 5.41 -10.25 -28.05
C LYS A 87 6.55 -11.02 -27.39
N MET A 88 7.49 -10.29 -26.81
CA MET A 88 8.55 -10.82 -25.98
C MET A 88 7.84 -11.39 -24.76
N SER A 89 8.05 -12.68 -24.51
CA SER A 89 7.55 -13.31 -23.30
C SER A 89 8.08 -12.52 -22.11
N SER A 90 7.28 -12.37 -21.05
CA SER A 90 7.70 -11.70 -19.81
C SER A 90 9.03 -12.26 -19.28
N HIS A 91 9.29 -13.53 -19.58
CA HIS A 91 10.52 -14.24 -19.25
C HIS A 91 11.75 -13.72 -20.02
N ASP A 92 11.59 -13.36 -21.29
CA ASP A 92 12.67 -12.84 -22.15
C ASP A 92 13.03 -11.40 -21.78
N ILE A 93 12.04 -10.62 -21.31
CA ILE A 93 12.24 -9.27 -20.78
C ILE A 93 13.00 -9.30 -19.45
N ALA A 94 12.68 -10.27 -18.58
CA ALA A 94 13.40 -10.44 -17.32
C ALA A 94 14.86 -10.82 -17.55
N LEU A 95 15.12 -11.74 -18.50
CA LEU A 95 16.47 -12.19 -18.86
C LEU A 95 17.33 -11.05 -19.41
N SER A 96 16.81 -10.29 -20.37
CA SER A 96 17.54 -9.17 -20.98
C SER A 96 17.82 -8.05 -19.98
N ASN A 97 16.88 -7.73 -19.09
CA ASN A 97 17.10 -6.76 -18.01
C ASN A 97 18.16 -7.24 -17.01
N TYR A 98 18.16 -8.51 -16.65
CA TYR A 98 19.17 -9.07 -15.75
C TYR A 98 20.57 -8.93 -16.33
N ILE A 99 20.77 -9.34 -17.59
CA ILE A 99 22.07 -9.25 -18.28
C ILE A 99 22.55 -7.79 -18.33
N ARG A 100 21.66 -6.85 -18.69
CA ARG A 100 21.96 -5.42 -18.73
C ARG A 100 22.44 -4.88 -17.39
N VAL A 101 21.75 -5.20 -16.29
CA VAL A 101 22.12 -4.76 -14.94
C VAL A 101 23.43 -5.40 -14.49
N ALA A 102 23.63 -6.68 -14.79
CA ALA A 102 24.85 -7.40 -14.41
C ALA A 102 26.09 -6.86 -15.14
N ARG A 103 25.97 -6.49 -16.42
CA ARG A 103 27.04 -5.81 -17.19
C ARG A 103 27.31 -4.41 -16.67
N ALA A 104 26.27 -3.64 -16.35
CA ALA A 104 26.43 -2.31 -15.75
C ALA A 104 27.17 -2.37 -14.39
N ALA A 105 27.03 -3.47 -13.67
CA ALA A 105 27.78 -3.75 -12.44
C ALA A 105 29.21 -4.30 -12.69
N GLY A 106 29.66 -4.38 -13.95
CA GLY A 106 31.01 -4.83 -14.31
C GLY A 106 31.22 -6.34 -14.26
N ASN A 107 30.15 -7.15 -14.24
CA ASN A 107 30.32 -8.60 -14.28
C ASN A 107 30.70 -9.07 -15.69
N PRO A 108 31.72 -9.93 -15.85
CA PRO A 108 32.07 -10.51 -17.14
C PRO A 108 30.99 -11.50 -17.58
N ASP A 109 30.75 -11.57 -18.89
CA ASP A 109 29.69 -12.39 -19.50
C ASP A 109 29.77 -13.87 -19.10
N LEU A 110 30.97 -14.41 -18.88
CA LEU A 110 31.18 -15.77 -18.37
C LEU A 110 30.54 -16.00 -17.00
N ASN A 111 30.68 -15.04 -16.08
CA ASN A 111 30.10 -15.14 -14.74
C ASN A 111 28.58 -14.98 -14.77
N ILE A 112 28.05 -14.13 -15.66
CA ILE A 112 26.61 -13.93 -15.86
C ILE A 112 26.00 -15.23 -16.39
N ARG A 113 26.62 -15.83 -17.41
CA ARG A 113 26.20 -17.11 -17.99
C ARG A 113 26.18 -18.22 -16.95
N GLN A 114 27.27 -18.38 -16.20
CA GLN A 114 27.38 -19.42 -15.18
C GLN A 114 26.25 -19.32 -14.15
N ARG A 115 26.01 -18.10 -13.62
CA ARG A 115 24.93 -17.88 -12.64
C ARG A 115 23.55 -18.19 -13.20
N LEU A 116 23.27 -17.80 -14.44
CA LEU A 116 21.97 -18.07 -15.07
C LEU A 116 21.76 -19.59 -15.25
N VAL A 117 22.79 -20.30 -15.73
CA VAL A 117 22.72 -21.77 -15.90
C VAL A 117 22.58 -22.49 -14.55
N GLU A 118 23.31 -22.06 -13.52
CA GLU A 118 23.19 -22.58 -12.15
C GLU A 118 21.78 -22.39 -11.57
N ASN A 119 21.09 -21.30 -11.94
CA ASN A 119 19.72 -21.02 -11.54
C ASN A 119 18.66 -21.70 -12.46
N GLY A 120 19.07 -22.66 -13.28
CA GLY A 120 18.16 -23.47 -14.10
C GLY A 120 17.72 -22.83 -15.42
N TRP A 121 18.36 -21.75 -15.86
CA TRP A 121 18.08 -21.18 -17.18
C TRP A 121 18.68 -22.03 -18.30
N ASN A 122 17.96 -22.13 -19.43
CA ASN A 122 18.44 -22.88 -20.60
C ASN A 122 19.74 -22.22 -21.14
N PRO A 123 20.86 -22.96 -21.22
CA PRO A 123 22.15 -22.42 -21.69
C PRO A 123 22.08 -21.78 -23.08
N GLN A 124 21.29 -22.36 -23.99
CA GLN A 124 21.16 -21.89 -25.38
C GLN A 124 20.50 -20.51 -25.42
N LYS A 125 19.43 -20.31 -24.62
CA LYS A 125 18.73 -19.02 -24.54
C LYS A 125 19.59 -17.93 -23.89
N VAL A 126 20.42 -18.31 -22.91
CA VAL A 126 21.35 -17.38 -22.25
C VAL A 126 22.43 -16.93 -23.25
N ASP A 127 22.98 -17.85 -24.04
CA ASP A 127 23.98 -17.53 -25.06
C ASP A 127 23.40 -16.63 -26.16
N ASP A 128 22.17 -16.89 -26.61
CA ASP A 128 21.47 -16.04 -27.56
C ASP A 128 21.22 -14.63 -26.98
N ALA A 129 20.75 -14.54 -25.72
CA ALA A 129 20.49 -13.26 -25.06
C ALA A 129 21.78 -12.45 -24.81
N LEU A 130 22.89 -13.10 -24.48
CA LEU A 130 24.20 -12.45 -24.31
C LEU A 130 24.71 -11.84 -25.62
N ARG A 131 24.48 -12.52 -26.76
CA ARG A 131 24.82 -12.03 -28.11
C ARG A 131 23.94 -10.87 -28.56
N LEU A 132 22.64 -10.93 -28.24
CA LEU A 132 21.66 -9.90 -28.60
C LEU A 132 21.78 -8.60 -27.79
N SER A 133 22.46 -8.65 -26.64
CA SER A 133 22.60 -7.52 -25.72
C SER A 133 23.95 -6.79 -25.82
N THR A 134 24.85 -7.25 -26.70
CA THR A 134 26.13 -6.59 -27.01
C THR A 134 25.90 -5.28 -27.76
#